data_AF-A0A959ZVL9-F1
#
_entry.id   AF-A0A959ZVL9-F1
#
_cell.length_a   1.000
_cell.length_b   1.000
_cell.length_c   1.000
_cell.angle_alpha   90.00
_cell.angle_beta   90.00
_cell.angle_gamma   90.00
#
_symmetry.space_group_name_H-M   'P 1'
#
loop_
_entity.id
_entity.type
_entity.pdbx_description
1 polymer ?
#
loop_
_entity_poly.entity_id
_entity_poly.type
_entity_poly.pdbx_seq_one_letter_code
_entity_poly.pdbx_strand_id
1 'polypeptide(L)'
;MSDVDAQKDAHYPCPACGSPLYGWTAAHDPLHHGRKVVLDRCENCRLAVTRRREPPDAEAEIHALIERNENGTLEIVAPNLRSFQGSLGGGQWAGLEPELRRLHINPEALRLLLEKQGIELAEVGTPFRNRAFALMWQTVVNAFTYRDNFWRNRRAGRIPKPETGRDRFLYRLDWLVTVLVAVPAAMFALPLELLATVFARGGVLTATAGPRPAR
;
A
#
# COMPACT_ATOMS: atom_id res chain seq x y z
N MET A 1 1.96 23.07 16.40
CA MET A 1 2.43 23.08 15.00
C MET A 1 1.48 22.21 14.21
N SER A 2 0.83 22.72 13.17
CA SER A 2 -0.20 21.93 12.47
C SER A 2 0.45 20.77 11.72
N ASP A 3 -0.21 19.62 11.71
CA ASP A 3 0.29 18.39 11.08
C ASP A 3 0.37 18.49 9.53
N VAL A 4 -0.16 19.59 8.98
CA VAL A 4 -0.06 20.02 7.57
C VAL A 4 1.30 20.70 7.31
N ASP A 5 1.84 21.45 8.26
CA ASP A 5 3.16 22.08 8.13
C ASP A 5 4.28 21.02 8.15
N ALA A 6 4.07 19.89 8.83
CA ALA A 6 5.02 18.76 8.84
C ALA A 6 5.19 18.07 7.47
N GLN A 7 4.29 18.30 6.50
CA GLN A 7 4.36 17.74 5.15
C GLN A 7 4.99 18.68 4.10
N LYS A 8 5.32 19.92 4.44
CA LYS A 8 5.86 20.88 3.47
C LYS A 8 7.35 20.69 3.16
N ASP A 9 8.14 20.14 4.09
CA ASP A 9 9.61 20.23 4.05
C ASP A 9 10.35 18.87 4.11
N ALA A 10 9.72 17.78 3.65
CA ALA A 10 10.33 16.45 3.66
C ALA A 10 11.37 16.29 2.54
N HIS A 11 12.61 16.75 2.78
CA HIS A 11 13.73 16.56 1.86
C HIS A 11 14.72 15.54 2.42
N TYR A 12 14.41 14.26 2.28
CA TYR A 12 15.36 13.17 2.50
C TYR A 12 15.48 12.28 1.25
N PRO A 13 16.64 11.64 1.03
CA PRO A 13 16.84 10.77 -0.12
C PRO A 13 15.98 9.50 -0.02
N CYS A 14 15.72 8.86 -1.15
CA CYS A 14 15.00 7.60 -1.20
C CYS A 14 15.69 6.53 -0.34
N PRO A 15 15.00 5.88 0.60
CA PRO A 15 15.62 4.91 1.50
C PRO A 15 16.11 3.65 0.76
N ALA A 16 15.56 3.33 -0.42
CA ALA A 16 16.02 2.20 -1.22
C ALA A 16 17.30 2.51 -2.02
N CYS A 17 17.35 3.61 -2.79
CA CYS A 17 18.44 3.87 -3.74
C CYS A 17 19.22 5.18 -3.54
N GLY A 18 18.81 6.04 -2.60
CA GLY A 18 19.45 7.32 -2.35
C GLY A 18 19.04 8.46 -3.29
N SER A 19 18.32 8.18 -4.39
CA SER A 19 17.85 9.22 -5.33
C SER A 19 16.80 10.15 -4.72
N PRO A 20 16.59 11.37 -5.25
CA PRO A 20 15.55 12.27 -4.78
C PRO A 20 14.13 11.69 -4.87
N LEU A 21 13.27 12.12 -3.94
CA LEU A 21 11.85 11.80 -3.89
C LEU A 21 11.03 13.00 -4.41
N TYR A 22 10.00 12.71 -5.20
CA TYR A 22 9.12 13.73 -5.79
C TYR A 22 7.65 13.48 -5.43
N GLY A 23 6.87 14.54 -5.27
CA GLY A 23 5.43 14.42 -5.02
C GLY A 23 4.75 13.60 -6.12
N TRP A 24 4.04 12.55 -5.73
CA TRP A 24 3.45 11.60 -6.67
C TRP A 24 1.92 11.61 -6.64
N THR A 25 1.33 11.38 -5.47
CA THR A 25 -0.12 11.35 -5.31
C THR A 25 -0.53 11.76 -3.91
N ALA A 26 -1.83 11.98 -3.71
CA ALA A 26 -2.41 12.28 -2.43
C ALA A 26 -3.53 11.26 -2.15
N ALA A 27 -3.33 10.44 -1.12
CA ALA A 27 -4.30 9.43 -0.68
C ALA A 27 -5.23 10.01 0.38
N HIS A 28 -6.45 9.49 0.52
CA HIS A 28 -7.27 9.89 1.67
C HIS A 28 -6.69 9.27 2.94
N ASP A 29 -6.66 10.06 4.01
CA ASP A 29 -6.44 9.55 5.34
C ASP A 29 -7.75 8.91 5.81
N PRO A 30 -7.83 7.57 5.95
CA PRO A 30 -9.06 6.94 6.38
C PRO A 30 -9.36 7.21 7.86
N LEU A 31 -8.38 7.72 8.62
CA LEU A 31 -8.49 8.01 10.05
C LEU A 31 -8.81 9.48 10.33
N HIS A 32 -8.65 10.38 9.34
CA HIS A 32 -8.90 11.81 9.53
C HIS A 32 -9.79 12.38 8.43
N HIS A 33 -10.93 12.95 8.84
CA HIS A 33 -12.03 13.50 8.03
C HIS A 33 -11.61 14.23 6.73
N GLY A 34 -11.39 13.48 5.64
CA GLY A 34 -11.04 14.04 4.33
C GLY A 34 -9.64 14.65 4.24
N ARG A 35 -8.78 14.43 5.24
CA ARG A 35 -7.37 14.82 5.16
C ARG A 35 -6.73 14.01 4.04
N LYS A 36 -5.89 14.65 3.24
CA LYS A 36 -5.06 13.97 2.26
C LYS A 36 -3.67 13.76 2.83
N VAL A 37 -3.14 12.56 2.65
CA VAL A 37 -1.75 12.23 2.93
C VAL A 37 -1.00 12.28 1.62
N VAL A 38 0.04 13.11 1.55
CA VAL A 38 0.89 13.17 0.35
C VAL A 38 1.88 12.01 0.36
N LEU A 39 2.05 11.39 -0.80
CA LEU A 39 3.06 10.37 -1.04
C LEU A 39 4.06 10.90 -2.05
N ASP A 40 5.33 10.69 -1.73
CA ASP A 40 6.42 10.90 -2.65
C ASP A 40 6.81 9.60 -3.33
N ARG A 41 7.35 9.68 -4.53
CA ARG A 41 7.87 8.54 -5.27
C ARG A 41 9.26 8.83 -5.79
N CYS A 42 10.12 7.82 -5.71
CA CYS A 42 11.41 7.84 -6.35
C CYS A 42 11.25 7.56 -7.86
N GLU A 43 11.77 8.43 -8.72
CA GLU A 43 11.71 8.21 -10.17
C GLU A 43 12.71 7.13 -10.65
N ASN A 44 13.72 6.81 -9.84
CA ASN A 44 14.69 5.76 -10.14
C ASN A 44 14.12 4.35 -9.84
N CYS A 45 13.91 4.01 -8.55
CA CYS A 45 13.47 2.66 -8.14
C CYS A 45 11.95 2.52 -7.91
N ARG A 46 11.17 3.57 -8.19
CA ARG A 46 9.70 3.61 -8.06
C ARG A 46 9.14 3.33 -6.67
N LEU A 47 9.97 3.30 -5.62
CA LEU A 47 9.49 3.24 -4.23
C LEU A 47 8.63 4.47 -3.96
N ALA A 48 7.45 4.28 -3.35
CA ALA A 48 6.70 5.40 -2.79
C ALA A 48 6.83 5.44 -1.27
N VAL A 49 6.82 6.65 -0.73
CA VAL A 49 7.00 6.95 0.69
C VAL A 49 5.91 7.90 1.15
N THR A 50 5.25 7.59 2.26
CA THR A 50 4.33 8.51 2.94
C THR A 50 5.12 9.72 3.47
N ARG A 51 4.80 10.92 2.95
CA ARG A 51 5.54 12.15 3.23
C ARG A 51 5.39 12.56 4.69
N ARG A 52 6.52 12.72 5.40
CA ARG A 52 6.65 13.34 6.72
C ARG A 52 8.01 14.00 6.83
N ARG A 53 8.24 14.83 7.84
CA ARG A 53 9.52 15.52 8.05
C ARG A 53 10.72 14.56 8.22
N GLU A 54 10.53 13.48 8.96
CA GLU A 54 11.58 12.49 9.24
C GLU A 54 11.57 11.36 8.22
N PRO A 55 12.74 10.80 7.82
CA PRO A 55 12.78 9.63 6.97
C PRO A 55 12.08 8.42 7.62
N PRO A 56 11.50 7.50 6.84
CA PRO A 56 10.98 6.25 7.38
C PRO A 56 12.13 5.38 7.87
N ASP A 57 11.90 4.62 8.94
CA ASP A 57 12.79 3.54 9.35
C ASP A 57 12.59 2.35 8.42
N ALA A 58 13.36 2.34 7.34
CA ALA A 58 13.22 1.34 6.29
C ALA A 58 13.62 -0.06 6.74
N GLU A 59 14.53 -0.17 7.70
CA GLU A 59 14.93 -1.45 8.26
C GLU A 59 13.80 -2.05 9.08
N ALA A 60 13.26 -1.29 10.03
CA ALA A 60 12.15 -1.74 10.86
C ALA A 60 10.90 -2.09 10.02
N GLU A 61 10.55 -1.26 9.03
CA GLU A 61 9.38 -1.52 8.16
C GLU A 61 9.56 -2.77 7.29
N ILE A 62 10.78 -3.08 6.82
CA ILE A 62 11.03 -4.30 6.05
C ILE A 62 11.06 -5.52 6.94
N HIS A 63 11.68 -5.44 8.13
CA HIS A 63 11.65 -6.53 9.10
C HIS A 63 10.23 -6.89 9.55
N ALA A 64 9.33 -5.91 9.65
CA ALA A 64 7.92 -6.15 9.96
C ALA A 64 7.17 -6.92 8.86
N LEU A 65 7.73 -7.06 7.65
CA LEU A 65 7.15 -7.82 6.55
C LEU A 65 7.78 -9.22 6.40
N ILE A 66 8.87 -9.51 7.10
CA ILE A 66 9.57 -10.79 7.01
C ILE A 66 8.87 -11.79 7.94
N GLU A 67 8.35 -12.85 7.33
CA GLU A 67 7.85 -14.03 8.04
C GLU A 67 8.82 -15.19 7.78
N ARG A 68 9.08 -16.03 8.80
CA ARG A 68 9.83 -17.28 8.60
C ARG A 68 8.84 -18.38 8.25
N ASN A 69 9.04 -19.03 7.10
CA ASN A 69 8.27 -20.22 6.77
C ASN A 69 8.76 -21.45 7.55
N GLU A 70 8.01 -22.55 7.46
CA GLU A 70 8.32 -23.82 8.13
C GLU A 70 9.69 -24.40 7.75
N ASN A 71 10.20 -24.03 6.56
CA ASN A 71 11.50 -24.46 6.04
C ASN A 71 12.65 -23.52 6.46
N GLY A 72 12.39 -22.53 7.31
CA GLY A 72 13.38 -21.54 7.75
C GLY A 72 13.79 -20.51 6.69
N THR A 73 13.12 -20.48 5.54
CA THR A 73 13.30 -19.44 4.50
C THR A 73 12.54 -18.19 4.89
N LEU A 74 13.11 -17.02 4.59
CA LEU A 74 12.43 -15.73 4.82
C LEU A 74 11.43 -15.52 3.69
N GLU A 75 10.14 -15.44 4.00
CA GLU A 75 9.07 -15.07 3.08
C GLU A 75 8.64 -13.62 3.37
N ILE A 76 8.46 -12.84 2.31
CA ILE A 76 7.97 -11.46 2.39
C ILE A 76 6.69 -11.39 1.57
N VAL A 77 5.60 -10.96 2.20
CA VAL A 77 4.29 -10.81 1.56
C VAL A 77 3.76 -9.40 1.74
N ALA A 78 3.67 -8.64 0.66
CA ALA A 78 3.25 -7.24 0.73
C ALA A 78 2.38 -6.82 -0.46
N PRO A 79 1.60 -5.74 -0.33
CA PRO A 79 0.97 -5.10 -1.49
C PRO A 79 2.03 -4.68 -2.51
N ASN A 80 1.77 -4.93 -3.78
CA ASN A 80 2.67 -4.56 -4.88
C ASN A 80 2.29 -3.21 -5.48
N LEU A 81 3.09 -2.17 -5.23
CA LEU A 81 2.85 -0.83 -5.78
C LEU A 81 2.80 -0.80 -7.32
N ARG A 82 3.57 -1.68 -7.98
CA ARG A 82 3.61 -1.77 -9.46
C ARG A 82 2.42 -2.58 -10.04
N SER A 83 1.54 -3.09 -9.18
CA SER A 83 0.41 -3.90 -9.61
C SER A 83 -0.55 -3.16 -10.54
N PHE A 84 -1.39 -3.92 -11.25
CA PHE A 84 -2.46 -3.37 -12.07
C PHE A 84 -3.45 -2.56 -11.21
N GLN A 85 -3.86 -3.11 -10.06
CA GLN A 85 -4.70 -2.39 -9.10
C GLN A 85 -4.05 -1.11 -8.55
N GLY A 86 -2.72 -1.08 -8.36
CA GLY A 86 -2.01 0.13 -7.96
C GLY A 86 -2.06 1.22 -9.04
N SER A 87 -2.04 0.81 -10.31
CA SER A 87 -2.17 1.72 -11.45
C SER A 87 -3.60 2.21 -11.64
N LEU A 88 -4.59 1.33 -11.43
CA LEU A 88 -6.01 1.63 -11.54
C LEU A 88 -6.50 2.53 -10.40
N GLY A 89 -6.14 2.20 -9.16
CA GLY A 89 -6.60 2.91 -7.97
C GLY A 89 -5.83 4.20 -7.68
N GLY A 90 -4.59 4.33 -8.15
CA GLY A 90 -3.75 5.50 -7.88
C GLY A 90 -3.68 5.82 -6.38
N GLY A 91 -4.09 7.04 -6.01
CA GLY A 91 -4.16 7.47 -4.59
C GLY A 91 -5.21 6.73 -3.75
N GLN A 92 -6.19 6.08 -4.38
CA GLN A 92 -7.26 5.32 -3.71
C GLN A 92 -7.02 3.81 -3.73
N TRP A 93 -5.85 3.36 -4.19
CA TRP A 93 -5.51 1.94 -4.21
C TRP A 93 -5.56 1.35 -2.80
N ALA A 94 -6.29 0.25 -2.64
CA ALA A 94 -6.54 -0.33 -1.32
C ALA A 94 -5.28 -0.82 -0.60
N GLY A 95 -4.25 -1.20 -1.38
CA GLY A 95 -2.95 -1.65 -0.86
C GLY A 95 -1.99 -0.52 -0.48
N LEU A 96 -2.37 0.74 -0.70
CA LEU A 96 -1.54 1.87 -0.35
C LEU A 96 -1.45 2.05 1.16
N GLU A 97 -2.57 1.94 1.89
CA GLU A 97 -2.59 1.92 3.37
C GLU A 97 -1.64 2.94 4.05
N PRO A 98 -1.66 4.24 3.66
CA PRO A 98 -0.74 5.25 4.18
C PRO A 98 -0.85 5.44 5.70
N GLU A 99 -1.94 4.97 6.31
CA GLU A 99 -2.18 4.95 7.74
C GLU A 99 -1.43 3.84 8.49
N LEU A 100 -1.01 2.78 7.80
CA LEU A 100 -0.37 1.60 8.41
C LEU A 100 1.14 1.53 8.16
N ARG A 101 1.60 2.05 7.02
CA ARG A 101 2.98 1.93 6.57
C ARG A 101 3.43 3.21 5.90
N ARG A 102 4.73 3.50 5.96
CA ARG A 102 5.30 4.63 5.21
C ARG A 102 6.01 4.17 3.96
N LEU A 103 6.45 2.92 3.87
CA LEU A 103 7.03 2.34 2.66
C LEU A 103 6.00 1.58 1.82
N HIS A 104 5.90 1.99 0.56
CA HIS A 104 5.04 1.36 -0.44
C HIS A 104 5.91 0.72 -1.50
N ILE A 105 6.12 -0.59 -1.34
CA ILE A 105 7.16 -1.32 -2.05
C ILE A 105 6.69 -1.89 -3.39
N ASN A 106 7.66 -2.05 -4.27
CA ASN A 106 7.57 -2.80 -5.53
C ASN A 106 8.76 -3.77 -5.57
N PRO A 107 8.79 -4.74 -6.51
CA PRO A 107 9.88 -5.73 -6.58
C PRO A 107 11.30 -5.15 -6.60
N GLU A 108 11.51 -4.07 -7.36
CA GLU A 108 12.83 -3.46 -7.50
C GLU A 108 13.25 -2.73 -6.23
N ALA A 109 12.35 -1.93 -5.65
CA ALA A 109 12.60 -1.26 -4.38
C ALA A 109 12.84 -2.25 -3.23
N LEU A 110 12.10 -3.37 -3.21
CA LEU A 110 12.27 -4.42 -2.22
C LEU A 110 13.66 -5.05 -2.32
N ARG A 111 14.11 -5.40 -3.53
CA ARG A 111 15.46 -5.93 -3.76
C ARG A 111 16.54 -5.00 -3.19
N LEU A 112 16.46 -3.71 -3.51
CA LEU A 112 17.43 -2.72 -3.04
C LEU A 112 17.42 -2.53 -1.52
N LEU A 113 16.23 -2.58 -0.90
CA LEU A 113 16.09 -2.49 0.56
C LEU A 113 16.70 -3.72 1.27
N LEU A 114 16.48 -4.92 0.73
CA LEU A 114 17.05 -6.16 1.27
C LEU A 114 18.57 -6.22 1.08
N GLU A 115 19.08 -5.80 -0.08
CA GLU A 115 20.52 -5.77 -0.36
C GLU A 115 21.28 -4.90 0.65
N LYS A 116 20.70 -3.77 1.08
CA LYS A 116 21.28 -2.91 2.11
C LYS A 116 21.38 -3.57 3.48
N GLN A 117 20.53 -4.56 3.75
CA GLN A 117 20.53 -5.35 4.98
C GLN A 117 21.37 -6.62 4.86
N GLY A 118 22.09 -6.82 3.74
CA GLY A 118 22.86 -8.04 3.50
C GLY A 118 21.98 -9.27 3.22
N ILE A 119 20.72 -9.06 2.85
CA ILE A 119 19.77 -10.11 2.49
C ILE A 119 19.70 -10.20 0.95
N GLU A 120 19.85 -11.39 0.41
CA GLU A 120 19.71 -11.65 -1.02
C GLU A 120 18.32 -12.19 -1.34
N LEU A 121 17.73 -11.62 -2.38
CA LEU A 121 16.42 -11.97 -2.88
C LEU A 121 16.54 -13.16 -3.84
N ALA A 122 15.98 -14.31 -3.46
CA ALA A 122 16.08 -15.54 -4.23
C ALA A 122 15.02 -15.62 -5.34
N GLU A 123 13.77 -15.31 -4.98
CA GLU A 123 12.64 -15.36 -5.92
C GLU A 123 11.66 -14.22 -5.64
N VAL A 124 11.03 -13.70 -6.69
CA VAL A 124 9.90 -12.78 -6.59
C VAL A 124 8.80 -13.19 -7.54
N GLY A 125 7.59 -13.30 -7.03
CA GLY A 125 6.38 -13.51 -7.80
C GLY A 125 5.25 -12.57 -7.40
N THR A 126 4.21 -12.54 -8.22
CA THR A 126 2.95 -11.86 -7.90
C THR A 126 1.77 -12.82 -8.03
N PRO A 127 1.69 -13.87 -7.18
CA PRO A 127 0.69 -14.92 -7.34
C PRO A 127 -0.72 -14.41 -7.01
N PHE A 128 -1.72 -15.00 -7.66
CA PHE A 128 -3.11 -14.81 -7.24
C PHE A 128 -3.31 -15.40 -5.83
N ARG A 129 -3.70 -14.54 -4.88
CA ARG A 129 -4.02 -14.94 -3.50
C ARG A 129 -5.33 -14.27 -3.06
N ASN A 130 -6.00 -14.83 -2.05
CA ASN A 130 -7.22 -14.24 -1.47
C ASN A 130 -7.02 -12.76 -1.09
N ARG A 131 -5.83 -12.43 -0.56
CA ARG A 131 -5.45 -11.04 -0.24
C ARG A 131 -5.38 -10.16 -1.48
N ALA A 132 -4.86 -10.66 -2.60
CA ALA A 132 -4.75 -9.90 -3.85
C ALA A 132 -6.13 -9.58 -4.43
N PHE A 133 -7.02 -10.58 -4.46
CA PHE A 133 -8.43 -10.37 -4.82
C PHE A 133 -9.13 -9.35 -3.90
N ALA A 134 -8.96 -9.47 -2.58
CA ALA A 134 -9.57 -8.56 -1.63
C ALA A 134 -9.10 -7.10 -1.81
N LEU A 135 -7.81 -6.91 -2.14
CA LEU A 135 -7.27 -5.58 -2.45
C LEU A 135 -7.85 -5.03 -3.76
N MET A 136 -8.00 -5.86 -4.79
CA MET A 136 -8.57 -5.43 -6.08
C MET A 136 -10.03 -5.03 -5.89
N TRP A 137 -10.79 -5.90 -5.23
CA TRP A 137 -12.18 -5.65 -4.87
C TRP A 137 -12.35 -4.34 -4.10
N GLN A 138 -11.57 -4.14 -3.03
CA GLN A 138 -11.64 -2.91 -2.24
C GLN A 138 -11.19 -1.69 -3.05
N THR A 139 -10.25 -1.82 -3.98
CA THR A 139 -9.82 -0.73 -4.87
C THR A 139 -10.95 -0.29 -5.79
N VAL A 140 -11.72 -1.24 -6.34
CA VAL A 140 -12.92 -0.91 -7.13
C VAL A 140 -13.99 -0.25 -6.26
N VAL A 141 -14.21 -0.74 -5.03
CA VAL A 141 -15.16 -0.11 -4.09
C VAL A 141 -14.73 1.31 -3.72
N ASN A 142 -13.43 1.56 -3.51
CA ASN A 142 -12.89 2.87 -3.16
C ASN A 142 -13.17 3.95 -4.23
N ALA A 143 -13.35 3.56 -5.49
CA ALA A 143 -13.73 4.49 -6.56
C ALA A 143 -15.13 5.10 -6.37
N PHE A 144 -15.98 4.48 -5.52
CA PHE A 144 -17.35 4.93 -5.25
C PHE A 144 -17.55 5.46 -3.83
N THR A 145 -16.62 5.20 -2.91
CA THR A 145 -16.70 5.66 -1.53
C THR A 145 -15.91 6.95 -1.32
N TYR A 146 -16.34 7.75 -0.33
CA TYR A 146 -15.64 8.98 0.07
C TYR A 146 -14.41 8.69 0.93
N ARG A 147 -14.46 7.58 1.69
CA ARG A 147 -13.34 7.08 2.48
C ARG A 147 -12.69 5.90 1.78
N ASP A 148 -11.38 5.98 1.63
CA ASP A 148 -10.60 4.85 1.14
C ASP A 148 -10.63 3.72 2.19
N ASN A 149 -10.79 2.48 1.74
CA ASN A 149 -10.78 1.28 2.58
C ASN A 149 -11.82 1.29 3.71
N PHE A 150 -12.97 1.94 3.49
CA PHE A 150 -14.03 2.11 4.48
C PHE A 150 -14.41 0.79 5.17
N TRP A 151 -14.74 -0.26 4.39
CA TRP A 151 -15.14 -1.55 4.96
C TRP A 151 -14.07 -2.16 5.87
N ARG A 152 -12.82 -2.21 5.38
CA ARG A 152 -11.68 -2.76 6.12
C ARG A 152 -11.41 -1.99 7.41
N ASN A 153 -11.33 -0.66 7.31
CA ASN A 153 -11.03 0.19 8.46
C ASN A 153 -12.20 0.22 9.45
N ARG A 154 -13.44 0.04 8.98
CA ARG A 154 -14.60 -0.13 9.86
C ARG A 154 -14.54 -1.43 10.65
N ARG A 155 -14.23 -2.54 9.98
CA ARG A 155 -14.08 -3.86 10.61
C ARG A 155 -12.92 -3.89 11.62
N ALA A 156 -11.85 -3.15 11.33
CA ALA A 156 -10.71 -3.00 12.23
C ALA A 156 -10.95 -2.00 13.39
N GLY A 157 -12.14 -1.36 13.48
CA GLY A 157 -12.45 -0.40 14.52
C GLY A 157 -11.67 0.92 14.42
N ARG A 158 -11.09 1.23 13.26
CA ARG A 158 -10.21 2.38 13.05
C ARG A 158 -10.92 3.66 12.62
N ILE A 159 -12.14 3.55 12.11
CA ILE A 159 -12.90 4.74 11.68
C ILE A 159 -13.38 5.50 12.93
N PRO A 160 -13.03 6.79 13.07
CA PRO A 160 -13.51 7.62 14.16
C PRO A 160 -15.04 7.70 14.21
N LYS A 161 -15.60 7.94 15.40
CA LYS A 161 -17.04 8.17 15.53
C LYS A 161 -17.41 9.49 14.83
N PRO A 162 -18.50 9.53 14.05
CA PRO A 162 -18.85 10.73 13.32
C PRO A 162 -19.38 11.82 14.26
N GLU A 163 -18.76 12.99 14.23
CA GLU A 163 -19.04 14.09 15.16
C GLU A 163 -20.11 15.05 14.64
N THR A 164 -20.13 15.29 13.32
CA THR A 164 -21.04 16.28 12.69
C THR A 164 -22.20 15.62 11.95
N GLY A 165 -23.26 16.39 11.66
CA GLY A 165 -24.40 15.92 10.86
C GLY A 165 -23.99 15.47 9.45
N ARG A 166 -23.14 16.27 8.78
CA ARG A 166 -22.57 15.94 7.47
C ARG A 166 -21.74 14.66 7.53
N ASP A 167 -20.94 14.48 8.57
CA ASP A 167 -20.07 13.32 8.69
C ASP A 167 -20.87 12.03 8.89
N ARG A 168 -21.94 12.09 9.69
CA ARG A 168 -22.91 10.99 9.84
C ARG A 168 -23.57 10.61 8.51
N PHE A 169 -23.91 11.61 7.70
CA PHE A 169 -24.48 11.38 6.36
C PHE A 169 -23.47 10.68 5.44
N LEU A 170 -22.25 11.19 5.32
CA LEU A 170 -21.19 10.59 4.49
C LEU A 170 -20.86 9.18 4.95
N TYR A 171 -20.76 8.95 6.26
CA TYR A 171 -20.55 7.62 6.82
C TYR A 171 -21.66 6.62 6.41
N ARG A 172 -22.93 7.04 6.44
CA ARG A 172 -24.06 6.20 5.99
C ARG A 172 -24.02 5.95 4.50
N LEU A 173 -23.63 6.96 3.71
CA LEU A 173 -23.50 6.84 2.27
C LEU A 173 -22.37 5.87 1.90
N ASP A 174 -21.20 5.96 2.53
CA ASP A 174 -20.09 4.99 2.36
C ASP A 174 -20.56 3.56 2.65
N TRP A 175 -21.37 3.37 3.69
CA TRP A 175 -21.91 2.06 4.05
C TRP A 175 -22.90 1.54 2.99
N LEU A 176 -23.85 2.38 2.57
CA LEU A 176 -24.83 2.05 1.53
C LEU A 176 -24.13 1.70 0.21
N VAL A 177 -23.20 2.55 -0.23
CA VAL A 177 -22.43 2.35 -1.45
C VAL A 177 -21.60 1.08 -1.36
N THR A 178 -20.91 0.85 -0.24
CA THR A 178 -20.12 -0.39 -0.04
C THR A 178 -21.01 -1.63 -0.25
N VAL A 179 -22.21 -1.67 0.34
CA VAL A 179 -23.10 -2.83 0.19
C VAL A 179 -23.63 -2.98 -1.23
N LEU A 180 -24.05 -1.89 -1.87
CA LEU A 180 -24.60 -1.91 -3.23
C LEU A 180 -23.54 -2.27 -4.28
N VAL A 181 -22.32 -1.77 -4.12
CA VAL A 181 -21.22 -1.93 -5.07
C VAL A 181 -20.41 -3.21 -4.81
N ALA A 182 -20.48 -3.80 -3.61
CA ALA A 182 -19.70 -4.98 -3.24
C ALA A 182 -19.79 -6.13 -4.25
N VAL A 183 -21.01 -6.53 -4.62
CA VAL A 183 -21.22 -7.67 -5.51
C VAL A 183 -20.76 -7.37 -6.94
N PRO A 184 -21.20 -6.25 -7.58
CA PRO A 184 -20.66 -5.87 -8.88
C PRO A 184 -19.13 -5.74 -8.90
N ALA A 185 -18.54 -5.10 -7.88
CA ALA A 185 -17.10 -4.95 -7.78
C ALA A 185 -16.38 -6.30 -7.73
N ALA A 186 -16.94 -7.29 -7.03
CA ALA A 186 -16.36 -8.64 -6.96
C ALA A 186 -16.34 -9.34 -8.32
N MET A 187 -17.39 -9.15 -9.13
CA MET A 187 -17.47 -9.71 -10.48
C MET A 187 -16.35 -9.19 -11.41
N PHE A 188 -15.93 -7.92 -11.24
CA PHE A 188 -14.83 -7.35 -12.01
C PHE A 188 -13.46 -7.59 -11.37
N ALA A 189 -13.37 -7.64 -10.05
CA ALA A 189 -12.11 -7.78 -9.35
C ALA A 189 -11.39 -9.10 -9.66
N LEU A 190 -12.14 -10.20 -9.76
CA LEU A 190 -11.56 -11.52 -10.05
C LEU A 190 -10.87 -11.57 -11.44
N PRO A 191 -11.55 -11.26 -12.57
CA PRO A 191 -10.90 -11.31 -13.88
C PRO A 191 -9.77 -10.29 -14.01
N LEU A 192 -9.90 -9.09 -13.43
CA LEU A 192 -8.84 -8.08 -13.45
C LEU A 192 -7.58 -8.56 -12.72
N GLU A 193 -7.73 -9.18 -11.55
CA GLU A 193 -6.58 -9.67 -10.77
C GLU A 193 -5.94 -10.92 -11.39
N LEU A 194 -6.73 -11.80 -12.01
CA LEU A 194 -6.20 -12.93 -12.78
C LEU A 194 -5.39 -12.44 -13.99
N LEU A 195 -5.93 -11.46 -14.74
CA LEU A 195 -5.22 -10.84 -15.86
C LEU A 195 -3.94 -10.15 -15.38
N ALA A 196 -3.99 -9.45 -14.25
CA ALA A 196 -2.84 -8.81 -13.65
C ALA A 196 -1.74 -9.83 -13.27
N THR A 197 -2.12 -10.99 -12.74
CA THR A 197 -1.20 -12.08 -12.42
C THR A 197 -0.49 -12.61 -13.66
N VAL A 198 -1.22 -12.82 -14.77
CA VAL A 198 -0.65 -13.25 -16.05
C VAL A 198 0.42 -12.29 -16.56
N PHE A 199 0.26 -11.00 -16.34
CA PHE A 199 1.25 -9.98 -16.72
C PHE A 199 2.32 -9.69 -15.65
N ALA A 200 2.45 -10.52 -14.60
CA ALA A 200 3.34 -10.30 -13.46
C ALA A 200 3.13 -8.94 -12.76
N ARG A 201 1.86 -8.49 -12.74
CA ARG A 201 1.38 -7.26 -12.10
C ARG A 201 0.31 -7.54 -11.07
N GLY A 202 0.33 -8.73 -10.46
CA GLY A 202 -0.58 -9.10 -9.38
C GLY A 202 -0.49 -8.14 -8.20
N GLY A 203 -1.59 -8.03 -7.47
CA GLY A 203 -1.82 -7.07 -6.40
C GLY A 203 -0.96 -7.27 -5.14
N VAL A 204 -0.44 -8.48 -4.96
CA VAL A 204 0.45 -8.87 -3.86
C VAL A 204 1.76 -9.36 -4.46
N LEU A 205 2.87 -8.92 -3.88
CA LEU A 205 4.17 -9.51 -4.12
C LEU A 205 4.44 -10.56 -3.05
N THR A 206 5.03 -11.67 -3.49
CA THR A 206 5.63 -12.69 -2.62
C THR A 206 7.09 -12.80 -3.01
N ALA A 207 7.96 -12.74 -2.02
CA ALA A 207 9.40 -12.84 -2.20
C ALA A 207 9.98 -13.85 -1.21
N THR A 208 10.94 -14.64 -1.67
CA THR A 208 11.77 -15.48 -0.80
C THR A 208 13.16 -14.88 -0.72
N ALA A 209 13.74 -14.90 0.47
CA ALA A 209 15.04 -14.30 0.72
C ALA A 209 15.90 -15.18 1.64
N GLY A 210 17.22 -15.05 1.47
CA GLY A 210 18.22 -15.75 2.25
C GLY A 210 19.38 -14.82 2.63
N PRO A 211 20.23 -15.21 3.59
CA PRO A 211 21.45 -14.48 3.86
C PRO A 211 22.32 -14.46 2.60
N ARG A 212 22.90 -13.30 2.30
CA ARG A 212 23.83 -13.18 1.17
C ARG A 212 25.05 -14.08 1.42
N PRO A 213 25.43 -14.97 0.49
CA PRO A 213 26.62 -15.80 0.66
C PRO A 213 27.85 -14.88 0.74
N ALA A 214 28.74 -15.17 1.69
CA ALA A 214 30.02 -14.47 1.80
C ALA A 214 30.81 -14.69 0.50
N ARG A 215 31.15 -13.59 -0.19
CA ARG A 215 32.06 -13.62 -1.34
C ARG A 215 33.51 -13.63 -0.89
#